data_AF-A0AA37M682-F1
#
_entry.id   AF-A0AA37M682-F1
#
_cell.length_a   1.000
_cell.length_b   1.000
_cell.length_c   1.000
_cell.angle_alpha   90.00
_cell.angle_beta   90.00
_cell.angle_gamma   90.00
#
_symmetry.space_group_name_H-M   'P 1'
#
loop_
_entity.id
_entity.type
_entity.pdbx_description
1 polymer ?
#
loop_
_entity_poly.entity_id
_entity_poly.type
_entity_poly.pdbx_seq_one_letter_code
_entity_poly.pdbx_strand_id
1 'polypeptide(L)'
;MKAPKKTLPKPDTSPPDRSRGGRPSREEVERRRVLALGVDPTLVEPRRILAGIAIDEKAPATARVQALKLLIATGAGAPALPSPTLVDDEAEDGPGDELTRRALALMAHGRPN
;
A
#
# COMPACT_ATOMS: atom_id res chain seq x y z
N MET A 1 39.21 51.28 -41.74
CA MET A 1 38.88 50.63 -40.46
C MET A 1 37.46 50.06 -40.56
N LYS A 2 37.29 48.73 -40.51
CA LYS A 2 35.99 48.03 -40.70
C LYS A 2 35.44 47.66 -39.33
N ALA A 3 34.24 48.14 -38.98
CA ALA A 3 33.59 47.81 -37.71
C ALA A 3 33.02 46.37 -37.72
N PRO A 4 33.08 45.61 -36.61
CA PRO A 4 32.47 44.29 -36.54
C PRO A 4 30.95 44.40 -36.32
N LYS A 5 30.18 43.71 -37.14
CA LYS A 5 28.71 43.60 -37.01
C LYS A 5 28.39 42.74 -35.78
N LYS A 6 27.71 43.32 -34.78
CA LYS A 6 27.10 42.57 -33.67
C LYS A 6 25.98 41.69 -34.22
N THR A 7 26.14 40.37 -34.16
CA THR A 7 25.06 39.42 -34.39
C THR A 7 24.22 39.32 -33.12
N LEU A 8 22.93 39.63 -33.23
CA LEU A 8 21.93 39.43 -32.18
C LEU A 8 21.82 37.93 -31.83
N PRO A 9 21.69 37.55 -30.54
CA PRO A 9 21.46 36.16 -30.16
C PRO A 9 20.08 35.72 -30.65
N LYS A 10 20.03 34.52 -31.27
CA LYS A 10 18.77 33.87 -31.65
C LYS A 10 17.95 33.55 -30.39
N PRO A 11 16.62 33.69 -30.43
CA PRO A 11 15.79 33.30 -29.30
C PRO A 11 15.90 31.79 -29.08
N ASP A 12 16.18 31.40 -27.83
CA ASP A 12 16.16 30.01 -27.38
C ASP A 12 14.78 29.41 -27.68
N THR A 13 14.73 28.55 -28.69
CA THR A 13 13.55 27.73 -28.98
C THR A 13 13.59 26.52 -28.05
N SER A 14 13.43 26.76 -26.76
CA SER A 14 13.10 25.68 -25.82
C SER A 14 11.64 25.28 -26.06
N PRO A 15 11.35 23.97 -26.28
CA PRO A 15 9.96 23.54 -26.41
C PRO A 15 9.21 23.85 -25.10
N PRO A 16 7.96 24.33 -25.16
CA PRO A 16 7.18 24.62 -23.97
C PRO A 16 7.00 23.33 -23.16
N ASP A 17 7.39 23.37 -21.88
CA ASP A 17 7.22 22.28 -20.93
C ASP A 17 5.73 21.90 -20.84
N ARG A 18 5.37 20.74 -21.40
CA ARG A 18 3.97 20.30 -21.54
C ARG A 18 3.47 19.64 -20.25
N SER A 19 3.76 20.18 -19.08
CA SER A 19 3.11 19.78 -17.83
C SER A 19 1.68 20.38 -17.73
N ARG A 20 0.90 20.27 -18.80
CA ARG A 20 -0.51 20.65 -18.82
C ARG A 20 -1.37 19.51 -18.29
N GLY A 21 -1.55 19.49 -16.97
CA GLY A 21 -2.80 19.08 -16.30
C GLY A 21 -3.38 17.71 -16.69
N GLY A 22 -2.63 16.64 -16.48
CA GLY A 22 -3.21 15.30 -16.44
C GLY A 22 -4.11 15.11 -15.21
N ARG A 23 -5.01 14.12 -15.25
CA ARG A 23 -5.75 13.69 -14.05
C ARG A 23 -4.71 13.33 -12.98
N PRO A 24 -4.80 13.90 -11.77
CA PRO A 24 -3.80 13.65 -10.73
C PRO A 24 -3.73 12.15 -10.42
N SER A 25 -2.52 11.65 -10.16
CA SER A 25 -2.34 10.26 -9.76
C SER A 25 -3.02 10.02 -8.41
N ARG A 26 -3.31 8.76 -8.09
CA ARG A 26 -3.92 8.39 -6.80
C ARG A 26 -3.06 8.88 -5.63
N GLU A 27 -1.75 8.69 -5.73
CA GLU A 27 -0.77 9.16 -4.74
C GLU A 27 -0.80 10.69 -4.60
N GLU A 28 -0.94 11.42 -5.70
CA GLU A 28 -1.00 12.89 -5.67
C GLU A 28 -2.29 13.38 -5.01
N VAL A 29 -3.42 12.71 -5.26
CA VAL A 29 -4.69 12.99 -4.59
C VAL A 29 -4.60 12.72 -3.09
N GLU A 30 -4.01 11.59 -2.69
CA GLU A 30 -3.81 11.23 -1.29
C GLU A 30 -2.89 12.23 -0.59
N ARG A 31 -1.77 12.62 -1.22
CA ARG A 31 -0.86 13.63 -0.69
C ARG A 31 -1.53 14.99 -0.50
N ARG A 32 -2.35 15.44 -1.47
CA ARG A 32 -3.13 16.68 -1.35
C ARG A 32 -4.13 16.63 -0.20
N ARG A 33 -4.77 15.48 0.05
CA ARG A 33 -5.69 15.31 1.19
C ARG A 33 -4.99 15.38 2.54
N VAL A 34 -3.84 14.71 2.66
CA VAL A 34 -3.03 14.75 3.90
C VAL A 34 -2.57 16.17 4.19
N LEU A 35 -2.10 16.90 3.17
CA LEU A 35 -1.72 18.31 3.30
C LEU A 35 -2.90 19.20 3.68
N ALA A 36 -4.09 18.97 3.10
CA ALA A 36 -5.30 19.73 3.44
C ALA A 36 -5.76 19.53 4.90
N LEU A 37 -5.46 18.36 5.49
CA LEU A 37 -5.72 18.06 6.90
C LEU A 37 -4.65 18.66 7.84
N GLY A 38 -3.58 19.25 7.30
CA GLY A 38 -2.47 19.80 8.10
C GLY A 38 -1.67 18.72 8.84
N VAL A 39 -1.77 17.46 8.42
CA VAL A 39 -1.05 16.35 9.05
C VAL A 39 0.34 16.26 8.46
N ASP A 40 1.36 16.38 9.31
CA ASP A 40 2.74 16.11 8.91
C ASP A 40 2.98 14.59 8.88
N PRO A 41 3.23 13.98 7.71
CA PRO A 41 3.46 12.55 7.60
C PRO A 41 4.72 12.07 8.32
N THR A 42 5.67 12.96 8.63
CA THR A 42 6.90 12.60 9.36
C THR A 42 6.66 12.40 10.85
N LEU A 43 5.57 12.97 11.39
CA LEU A 43 5.16 12.81 12.79
C LEU A 43 4.24 11.60 13.00
N VAL A 44 3.77 10.98 11.92
CA VAL A 44 2.95 9.78 11.97
C VAL A 44 3.84 8.59 12.24
N GLU A 45 3.56 7.82 13.28
CA GLU A 45 4.23 6.55 13.58
C GLU A 45 3.32 5.37 13.18
N PRO A 46 3.47 4.80 11.96
CA PRO A 46 2.50 3.82 11.44
C PRO A 46 2.48 2.54 12.28
N ARG A 47 3.63 2.13 12.82
CA ARG A 47 3.73 0.97 13.71
C ARG A 47 2.88 1.12 14.96
N ARG A 48 2.85 2.31 15.58
CA ARG A 48 2.01 2.57 16.77
C ARG A 48 0.53 2.52 16.42
N ILE A 49 0.14 3.07 15.27
CA ILE A 49 -1.25 3.05 14.79
C ILE A 49 -1.71 1.61 14.55
N LEU A 50 -0.92 0.82 13.82
CA LEU A 50 -1.24 -0.58 13.56
C LEU A 50 -1.29 -1.41 14.85
N ALA A 51 -0.36 -1.18 15.79
CA ALA A 51 -0.39 -1.84 17.10
C ALA A 51 -1.66 -1.49 17.87
N GLY A 52 -2.08 -0.21 17.85
CA GLY A 52 -3.34 0.24 18.45
C GLY A 52 -4.56 -0.46 17.85
N ILE A 53 -4.62 -0.57 16.52
CA ILE A 53 -5.71 -1.28 15.82
C ILE A 53 -5.71 -2.76 16.21
N ALA A 54 -4.55 -3.41 16.28
CA ALA A 54 -4.45 -4.83 16.58
C ALA A 54 -5.02 -5.21 17.96
N ILE A 55 -4.90 -4.32 18.95
CA ILE A 55 -5.38 -4.55 20.32
C ILE A 55 -6.77 -3.97 20.60
N ASP A 56 -7.33 -3.13 19.73
CA ASP A 56 -8.63 -2.49 19.94
C ASP A 56 -9.77 -3.50 19.75
N GLU A 57 -10.42 -3.89 20.85
CA GLU A 57 -11.55 -4.82 20.82
C GLU A 57 -12.76 -4.31 20.03
N LYS A 58 -12.92 -2.99 19.92
CA LYS A 58 -14.03 -2.38 19.16
C LYS A 58 -13.76 -2.36 17.66
N ALA A 59 -12.53 -2.59 17.22
CA ALA A 59 -12.19 -2.65 15.82
C ALA A 59 -12.71 -3.96 15.17
N PRO A 60 -13.12 -3.93 13.89
CA PRO A 60 -13.52 -5.14 13.18
C PRO A 60 -12.42 -6.22 13.21
N ALA A 61 -12.81 -7.49 13.32
CA ALA A 61 -11.87 -8.61 13.39
C ALA A 61 -10.90 -8.63 12.18
N THR A 62 -11.42 -8.33 10.99
CA THR A 62 -10.62 -8.23 9.76
C THR A 62 -9.55 -7.15 9.84
N ALA A 63 -9.89 -5.97 10.38
CA ALA A 63 -8.94 -4.87 10.55
C ALA A 63 -7.80 -5.24 11.52
N ARG A 64 -8.14 -5.89 12.65
CA ARG A 64 -7.14 -6.38 13.61
C ARG A 64 -6.18 -7.38 12.99
N VAL A 65 -6.71 -8.36 12.27
CA VAL A 65 -5.90 -9.40 11.59
C VAL A 65 -4.98 -8.77 10.54
N GLN A 66 -5.48 -7.83 9.74
CA GLN A 66 -4.66 -7.13 8.75
C GLN A 66 -3.56 -6.29 9.40
N ALA A 67 -3.86 -5.60 10.50
CA ALA A 67 -2.85 -4.85 11.25
C ALA A 67 -1.74 -5.77 11.80
N LEU A 68 -2.09 -6.93 12.34
CA LEU A 68 -1.14 -7.94 12.79
C LEU A 68 -0.26 -8.46 11.65
N LYS A 69 -0.85 -8.79 10.49
CA LYS A 69 -0.10 -9.23 9.30
C LYS A 69 0.92 -8.18 8.86
N LEU A 70 0.52 -6.90 8.82
CA LEU A 70 1.40 -5.79 8.43
C LEU A 70 2.51 -5.55 9.47
N LEU A 71 2.22 -5.65 10.77
CA LEU A 71 3.23 -5.55 11.82
C LEU A 71 4.29 -6.66 11.72
N ILE A 72 3.86 -7.90 11.45
CA ILE A 72 4.77 -9.02 11.25
C ILE A 72 5.63 -8.79 10.00
N ALA A 73 5.02 -8.42 8.87
CA ALA A 73 5.74 -8.16 7.63
C ALA A 73 6.81 -7.07 7.80
N THR A 74 6.47 -5.96 8.47
CA THR A 74 7.38 -4.83 8.69
C THR A 74 8.41 -5.05 9.81
N GLY A 75 8.20 -6.04 10.69
CA GLY A 75 9.13 -6.42 11.75
C GLY A 75 10.15 -7.49 11.33
N ALA A 76 9.77 -8.38 10.42
CA ALA A 76 10.61 -9.50 9.97
C ALA A 76 11.60 -9.15 8.84
N GLY A 77 11.69 -7.87 8.43
CA GLY A 77 12.43 -7.48 7.22
C GLY A 77 11.83 -8.08 5.94
N ALA A 78 10.61 -8.60 6.00
CA ALA A 78 9.91 -9.14 4.86
C ALA A 78 9.47 -7.98 3.95
N PRO A 79 9.57 -8.12 2.61
CA PRO A 79 9.05 -7.10 1.71
C PRO A 79 7.57 -6.87 2.02
N ALA A 80 7.17 -5.60 2.05
CA ALA A 80 5.78 -5.21 2.22
C ALA A 80 4.93 -6.04 1.25
N LEU A 81 4.07 -6.91 1.79
CA LEU A 81 3.19 -7.73 0.97
C LEU A 81 2.44 -6.80 0.02
N PRO A 82 2.29 -7.17 -1.26
CA PRO A 82 1.51 -6.37 -2.20
C PRO A 82 0.13 -6.10 -1.58
N SER A 83 -0.35 -4.86 -1.78
CA SER A 83 -1.69 -4.42 -1.41
C SER A 83 -2.69 -5.55 -1.64
N PRO A 84 -3.68 -5.80 -0.76
CA PRO A 84 -4.62 -6.89 -0.95
C PRO A 84 -5.42 -6.61 -2.23
N THR A 85 -4.92 -7.12 -3.35
CA THR A 85 -5.77 -7.59 -4.42
C THR A 85 -6.75 -8.53 -3.72
N LEU A 86 -8.04 -8.22 -3.84
CA LEU A 86 -9.08 -9.20 -3.68
C LEU A 86 -8.77 -10.27 -4.74
N VAL A 87 -7.90 -11.21 -4.39
CA VAL A 87 -7.67 -12.39 -5.22
C VAL A 87 -8.87 -13.26 -4.92
N ASP A 88 -9.77 -13.36 -5.89
CA ASP A 88 -10.77 -14.41 -5.90
C ASP A 88 -10.07 -15.75 -5.58
N ASP A 89 -10.66 -16.50 -4.63
CA ASP A 89 -10.29 -17.85 -4.22
C ASP A 89 -10.29 -18.80 -5.45
N GLU A 90 -9.22 -18.78 -6.24
CA GLU A 90 -8.96 -19.79 -7.27
C GLU A 90 -7.88 -20.73 -6.73
N ALA A 91 -8.39 -21.81 -6.13
CA ALA A 91 -7.79 -23.12 -5.90
C ALA A 91 -6.31 -23.29 -6.33
N GLU A 92 -5.39 -23.26 -5.36
CA GLU A 92 -4.20 -24.11 -5.46
C GLU A 92 -4.54 -25.49 -4.87
N ASP A 93 -4.64 -26.48 -5.76
CA ASP A 93 -4.60 -27.91 -5.47
C ASP A 93 -3.24 -28.28 -4.85
N GLY A 94 -3.03 -27.91 -3.58
CA GLY A 94 -1.96 -28.42 -2.74
C GLY A 94 -2.33 -29.77 -2.11
N PRO A 95 -1.36 -30.65 -1.81
CA PRO A 95 -1.63 -31.95 -1.21
C PRO A 95 -2.33 -31.75 0.13
N GLY A 96 -3.61 -32.16 0.19
CA GLY A 96 -4.58 -31.81 1.23
C GLY A 96 -3.99 -31.62 2.62
N ASP A 97 -4.03 -30.36 3.06
CA ASP A 97 -3.51 -29.82 4.32
C ASP A 97 -3.89 -30.72 5.50
N GLU A 98 -2.90 -31.03 6.35
CA GLU A 98 -3.02 -31.90 7.53
C GLU A 98 -4.19 -31.46 8.42
N LEU A 99 -4.44 -30.13 8.44
CA LEU A 99 -5.48 -29.46 9.19
C LEU A 99 -6.88 -29.79 8.64
N THR A 100 -7.05 -29.83 7.32
CA THR A 100 -8.29 -30.23 6.64
C THR A 100 -8.58 -31.71 6.87
N ARG A 101 -7.55 -32.55 6.81
CA ARG A 101 -7.69 -33.99 7.08
C ARG A 101 -8.11 -34.26 8.53
N ARG A 102 -7.55 -33.51 9.48
CA ARG A 102 -7.91 -33.58 10.90
C ARG A 102 -9.32 -33.06 11.18
N ALA A 103 -9.74 -31.98 10.51
CA ALA A 103 -11.09 -31.44 10.63
C ALA A 103 -12.15 -32.43 10.12
N LEU A 104 -11.90 -33.08 8.97
CA LEU A 104 -12.78 -34.13 8.43
C LEU A 104 -12.86 -35.34 9.35
N ALA A 105 -11.74 -35.78 9.93
CA ALA A 105 -11.72 -36.89 10.89
C ALA A 105 -12.56 -36.57 12.15
N LEU A 106 -12.49 -35.34 12.66
CA LEU A 106 -13.28 -34.90 13.80
C LEU A 106 -14.78 -34.82 13.49
N MET A 107 -15.16 -34.45 12.26
CA MET A 107 -16.57 -34.46 11.84
C MET A 107 -17.10 -35.87 11.61
N ALA A 108 -16.30 -36.77 11.02
CA ALA A 108 -16.66 -38.16 10.78
C ALA A 108 -16.85 -38.96 12.08
N HIS A 109 -16.09 -38.62 13.13
CA HIS A 109 -16.14 -39.31 14.42
C HIS A 109 -17.11 -38.71 15.43
N GLY A 110 -18.01 -37.80 15.02
CA GLY A 110 -19.18 -37.34 15.77
C GLY A 110 -18.94 -37.08 17.26
N ARG A 111 -18.75 -35.81 17.64
CA ARG A 111 -18.54 -35.33 19.02
C ARG A 111 -18.96 -36.33 20.10
N PRO A 112 -18.06 -36.87 20.94
CA PRO A 112 -18.51 -37.54 22.14
C PRO A 112 -19.31 -36.52 22.98
N ASN A 113 -20.55 -36.89 23.33
CA ASN A 113 -21.41 -36.13 24.23
C ASN A 113 -20.72 -35.85 25.57
#